data_AF-A0A8J4KF51-F1
#
_entry.id   AF-A0A8J4KF51-F1
#
_cell.length_a   1.000
_cell.length_b   1.000
_cell.length_c   1.000
_cell.angle_alpha   90.00
_cell.angle_beta   90.00
_cell.angle_gamma   90.00
#
_symmetry.space_group_name_H-M   'P 1'
#
loop_
_entity.id
_entity.type
_entity.pdbx_description
1 polymer ?
#
loop_
_entity_poly.entity_id
_entity_poly.type
_entity_poly.pdbx_seq_one_letter_code
_entity_poly.pdbx_strand_id
1 'polypeptide(L)'
;PLSPQEHGLDFQRLLDASAYKETYRQDMIRWGEEKRRADPGFFCRTVVEGAVQPVWVVSDTRRLSDVEWFRDVYGDAVQTVRVVATEETRKRRNWVFVTG
;
A
#
# COMPACT_ATOMS: atom_id res chain seq x y z
N PRO A 1 16.46 3.49 -6.04
CA PRO A 1 16.10 4.55 -5.06
C PRO A 1 14.86 5.31 -5.55
N LEU A 2 13.87 5.55 -4.69
CA LEU A 2 12.78 6.52 -4.89
C LEU A 2 11.88 6.59 -3.65
N SER A 3 12.42 7.07 -2.51
CA SER A 3 11.56 7.79 -1.58
C SER A 3 11.20 9.16 -2.21
N PRO A 4 9.96 9.67 -2.06
CA PRO A 4 9.59 10.99 -2.58
C PRO A 4 10.53 12.12 -2.13
N GLN A 5 11.08 12.00 -0.92
CA GLN A 5 12.00 12.95 -0.31
C GLN A 5 13.42 12.84 -0.90
N GLU A 6 13.86 11.64 -1.29
CA GLU A 6 15.19 11.39 -1.90
C GLU A 6 15.31 11.94 -3.32
N HIS A 7 14.19 12.25 -3.99
CA HIS A 7 14.17 12.68 -5.41
C HIS A 7 13.46 14.02 -5.65
N GLY A 8 13.12 14.77 -4.59
CA GLY A 8 12.45 16.07 -4.74
C GLY A 8 11.06 15.98 -5.40
N LEU A 9 10.39 14.84 -5.24
CA LEU A 9 9.04 14.67 -5.78
C LEU A 9 8.04 15.42 -4.91
N ASP A 10 7.07 16.05 -5.56
CA ASP A 10 5.99 16.74 -4.87
C ASP A 10 5.07 15.71 -4.19
N PHE A 11 5.25 15.56 -2.87
CA PHE A 11 4.52 14.61 -2.05
C PHE A 11 3.00 14.82 -2.15
N GLN A 12 2.52 16.07 -2.20
CA GLN A 12 1.09 16.36 -2.32
C GLN A 12 0.55 15.83 -3.66
N ARG A 13 1.29 16.06 -4.75
CA ARG A 13 0.89 15.57 -6.08
C ARG A 13 0.96 14.05 -6.24
N LEU A 14 1.77 13.36 -5.42
CA LEU A 14 1.82 11.89 -5.34
C LEU A 14 0.67 11.29 -4.53
N LEU A 15 0.05 12.07 -3.63
CA LEU A 15 -1.17 11.66 -2.94
C LEU A 15 -2.38 11.72 -3.89
N ASP A 16 -2.40 12.70 -4.78
CA ASP A 16 -3.48 12.92 -5.75
C ASP A 16 -3.55 11.87 -6.87
N ALA A 17 -4.74 11.64 -7.42
CA ALA A 17 -4.98 10.77 -8.58
C ALA A 17 -4.54 11.41 -9.92
N SER A 18 -3.45 12.18 -9.91
CA SER A 18 -3.00 12.96 -11.05
C SER A 18 -2.18 12.10 -12.04
N ALA A 19 -2.18 12.48 -13.32
CA ALA A 19 -1.32 11.86 -14.34
C ALA A 19 0.18 11.92 -13.97
N TYR A 20 0.57 12.89 -13.15
CA TYR A 20 1.90 13.01 -12.59
C TYR A 20 2.27 11.79 -11.74
N LYS A 21 1.37 11.32 -10.86
CA LYS A 21 1.57 10.11 -10.06
C LYS A 21 1.74 8.86 -10.94
N GLU A 22 0.92 8.73 -11.99
CA GLU A 22 0.99 7.54 -12.85
C GLU A 22 2.32 7.44 -13.60
N THR A 23 2.94 8.59 -13.94
CA THR A 23 4.26 8.65 -14.59
C THR A 23 5.34 7.97 -13.75
N TYR A 24 5.28 8.07 -12.41
CA TYR A 24 6.27 7.50 -11.49
C TYR A 24 5.81 6.20 -10.83
N ARG A 25 4.58 5.74 -11.09
CA ARG A 25 3.97 4.63 -10.35
C ARG A 25 4.78 3.33 -10.51
N GLN A 26 5.26 3.04 -11.70
CA GLN A 26 6.07 1.83 -11.94
C GLN A 26 7.37 1.85 -11.15
N ASP A 27 8.08 2.97 -11.13
CA ASP A 27 9.33 3.11 -10.38
C ASP A 27 9.09 3.05 -8.87
N MET A 28 8.02 3.68 -8.38
CA MET A 28 7.61 3.59 -6.97
C MET A 28 7.27 2.15 -6.56
N ILE A 29 6.59 1.38 -7.43
CA ILE A 29 6.32 -0.04 -7.18
C ILE A 29 7.63 -0.81 -7.11
N ARG A 30 8.52 -0.64 -8.10
CA ARG A 30 9.79 -1.36 -8.14
C ARG A 30 10.63 -1.10 -6.90
N TRP A 31 10.79 0.16 -6.52
CA TRP A 31 11.52 0.55 -5.30
C TRP A 31 10.83 0.01 -4.04
N GLY A 32 9.50 0.07 -3.99
CA GLY A 32 8.73 -0.49 -2.87
C GLY A 32 8.93 -2.00 -2.72
N GLU A 33 8.94 -2.75 -3.82
CA GLU A 33 9.23 -4.19 -3.81
C GLU A 33 10.70 -4.50 -3.45
N GLU A 34 11.65 -3.65 -3.83
CA GLU A 34 13.04 -3.76 -3.38
C GLU A 34 13.15 -3.56 -1.86
N LYS A 35 12.47 -2.55 -1.30
CA LYS A 35 12.44 -2.30 0.14
C LYS A 35 11.76 -3.43 0.91
N ARG A 36 10.60 -3.93 0.45
CA ARG A 36 9.90 -5.06 1.09
C ARG A 36 10.71 -6.35 1.06
N ARG A 37 11.45 -6.62 -0.02
CA ARG A 37 12.31 -7.81 -0.12
C ARG A 37 13.46 -7.77 0.89
N ALA A 38 14.04 -6.59 1.11
CA ALA A 38 15.08 -6.42 2.11
C ALA A 38 14.52 -6.44 3.54
N ASP A 39 13.33 -5.85 3.74
CA ASP A 39 12.68 -5.70 5.03
C ASP A 39 11.15 -5.67 4.88
N PRO A 40 10.47 -6.80 5.13
CA PRO A 40 9.02 -6.90 5.00
C PRO A 40 8.23 -5.89 5.84
N GLY A 41 8.79 -5.46 6.97
CA GLY A 41 8.16 -4.52 7.90
C GLY A 41 8.44 -3.05 7.60
N PHE A 42 9.22 -2.73 6.56
CA PHE A 42 9.66 -1.37 6.26
C PHE A 42 8.51 -0.36 6.24
N PHE A 43 7.47 -0.62 5.43
CA PHE A 43 6.31 0.27 5.34
C PHE A 43 5.37 0.13 6.54
N CYS A 44 5.21 -1.08 7.08
CA CYS A 44 4.29 -1.30 8.19
C CYS A 44 4.71 -0.51 9.43
N ARG A 45 6.02 -0.43 9.73
CA ARG A 45 6.54 0.40 10.82
C ARG A 45 6.28 1.89 10.60
N THR A 46 6.46 2.39 9.39
CA THR A 46 6.19 3.80 9.07
C THR A 46 4.70 4.14 9.21
N VAL A 47 3.79 3.22 8.87
CA VAL A 47 2.33 3.48 8.97
C VAL A 47 1.85 3.57 10.42
N VAL A 48 2.46 2.82 11.34
CA VAL A 48 2.08 2.82 12.76
C VAL A 48 2.83 3.86 13.59
N GLU A 49 3.87 4.46 13.03
CA GLU A 49 4.68 5.47 13.71
C GLU A 49 3.81 6.68 14.10
N GLY A 50 3.74 6.97 15.41
CA GLY A 50 2.96 8.08 15.94
C GLY A 50 1.44 7.87 16.01
N ALA A 51 0.93 6.68 15.63
CA ALA A 51 -0.48 6.35 15.80
C ALA A 51 -0.81 6.12 17.28
N VAL A 52 -1.83 6.80 17.79
CA VAL A 52 -2.22 6.78 19.22
C VAL A 52 -3.69 6.38 19.44
N GLN A 53 -4.45 6.28 18.35
CA GLN A 53 -5.86 5.94 18.37
C GLN A 53 -6.04 4.48 18.85
N PRO A 54 -7.14 4.14 19.52
CA PRO A 54 -7.35 2.79 20.04
C PRO A 54 -7.67 1.75 18.95
N VAL A 55 -8.10 2.19 17.78
CA VAL A 55 -8.47 1.32 16.64
C VAL A 55 -7.83 1.87 15.37
N TRP A 56 -7.13 1.02 14.63
CA TRP A 56 -6.48 1.37 13.36
C TRP A 56 -7.08 0.56 12.21
N VAL A 57 -7.24 1.22 11.06
CA VAL A 57 -7.69 0.58 9.81
C VAL A 57 -6.58 0.73 8.78
N VAL A 58 -5.84 -0.35 8.53
CA VAL A 58 -4.85 -0.42 7.45
C VAL A 58 -5.56 -0.85 6.17
N SER A 59 -5.91 0.12 5.32
CA SER A 59 -6.82 -0.08 4.19
C SER A 59 -6.17 -0.69 2.94
N ASP A 60 -4.85 -0.54 2.75
CA ASP A 60 -4.14 -0.95 1.53
C ASP A 60 -3.01 -1.95 1.82
N THR A 61 -3.37 -3.11 2.37
CA THR A 61 -2.45 -4.27 2.46
C THR A 61 -2.44 -5.01 1.13
N ARG A 62 -1.27 -5.06 0.48
CA ARG A 62 -1.15 -5.58 -0.91
C ARG A 62 -0.41 -6.90 -0.99
N ARG A 63 0.30 -7.27 0.08
CA ARG A 63 1.14 -8.47 0.15
C ARG A 63 0.79 -9.28 1.39
N LEU A 64 1.02 -10.59 1.30
CA LEU A 64 0.85 -11.48 2.44
C LEU A 64 1.81 -11.09 3.58
N SER A 65 3.03 -10.69 3.23
CA SER A 65 4.06 -10.21 4.16
C SER A 65 3.60 -9.04 5.03
N ASP A 66 2.74 -8.15 4.49
CA ASP A 66 2.19 -7.03 5.26
C ASP A 66 1.30 -7.59 6.40
N VAL A 67 0.44 -8.55 6.06
CA VAL A 67 -0.50 -9.19 6.99
C VAL A 67 0.24 -10.03 8.03
N GLU A 68 1.24 -10.80 7.60
CA GLU A 68 2.10 -11.60 8.49
C GLU A 68 2.80 -10.68 9.49
N TRP A 69 3.40 -9.58 9.04
CA TRP A 69 4.07 -8.64 9.92
C TRP A 69 3.13 -8.06 10.99
N PHE A 70 1.92 -7.63 10.62
CA PHE A 70 0.98 -7.10 11.61
C PHE A 70 0.56 -8.17 12.62
N ARG A 71 0.30 -9.40 12.17
CA ARG A 71 -0.05 -10.52 13.06
C ARG A 71 1.09 -10.85 14.02
N ASP A 72 2.34 -10.85 13.55
CA ASP A 72 3.50 -11.14 14.39
C ASP A 72 3.72 -10.06 15.47
N VAL A 73 3.47 -8.78 15.14
CA VAL A 73 3.74 -7.65 16.04
C VAL A 73 2.58 -7.40 17.02
N TYR A 74 1.34 -7.53 16.59
CA TYR A 74 0.15 -7.15 17.37
C TYR A 74 -0.73 -8.33 17.79
N GLY A 75 -0.43 -9.54 17.32
CA GLY A 75 -1.10 -10.78 17.74
C GLY A 75 -2.62 -10.73 17.59
N ASP A 76 -3.32 -11.08 18.66
CA ASP A 76 -4.78 -11.22 18.70
C ASP A 76 -5.55 -9.92 18.49
N ALA A 77 -4.89 -8.76 18.56
CA ALA A 77 -5.52 -7.48 18.23
C ALA A 77 -5.79 -7.32 16.72
N VAL A 78 -5.17 -8.14 15.87
CA VAL A 78 -5.26 -8.02 14.41
C VAL A 78 -6.44 -8.79 13.86
N GLN A 79 -7.31 -8.09 13.14
CA GLN A 79 -8.39 -8.68 12.36
C GLN A 79 -8.18 -8.45 10.87
N THR A 80 -8.27 -9.52 10.07
CA THR A 80 -8.06 -9.45 8.61
C THR A 80 -9.39 -9.52 7.87
N VAL A 81 -9.69 -8.49 7.07
CA VAL A 81 -10.92 -8.41 6.26
C VAL A 81 -10.56 -8.45 4.77
N ARG A 82 -11.03 -9.47 4.04
CA ARG A 82 -10.85 -9.57 2.59
C ARG A 82 -12.09 -9.02 1.87
N VAL A 83 -11.95 -7.87 1.23
CA VAL A 83 -12.99 -7.31 0.37
C VAL A 83 -12.93 -7.96 -1.01
N VAL A 84 -14.05 -8.51 -1.47
CA VAL A 84 -14.20 -9.10 -2.80
C VAL A 84 -15.44 -8.52 -3.47
N ALA A 85 -15.36 -8.27 -4.77
CA ALA A 85 -16.50 -7.86 -5.59
C ALA A 85 -16.63 -8.80 -6.78
N THR A 86 -17.86 -9.10 -7.18
CA THR A 86 -18.12 -9.89 -8.40
C THR A 86 -17.56 -9.17 -9.62
N GLU A 87 -17.16 -9.93 -10.65
CA GLU A 87 -16.69 -9.34 -11.90
C GLU A 87 -17.74 -8.42 -12.54
N GLU A 88 -19.02 -8.81 -12.45
CA GLU A 88 -20.14 -7.97 -12.87
C GLU A 88 -20.14 -6.61 -12.14
N THR A 89 -20.03 -6.61 -10.81
CA THR A 89 -19.98 -5.38 -10.00
C THR A 89 -18.79 -4.50 -10.40
N ARG A 90 -17.63 -5.10 -10.71
CA ARG A 90 -16.44 -4.39 -11.18
C ARG A 90 -16.66 -3.79 -12.56
N LYS A 91 -17.23 -4.54 -13.51
CA LYS A 91 -17.58 -4.06 -14.86
C LYS A 91 -18.58 -2.91 -14.83
N ARG A 92 -19.59 -2.95 -13.95
CA ARG A 92 -20.52 -1.82 -13.72
C ARG A 92 -19.83 -0.54 -13.25
N ARG A 93 -18.60 -0.64 -12.72
CA ARG A 93 -17.75 0.48 -12.32
C ARG A 93 -16.67 0.81 -13.36
N ASN A 94 -16.86 0.39 -14.62
CA ASN A 94 -15.93 0.59 -15.74
C ASN A 94 -14.55 -0.05 -15.54
N TRP A 95 -14.45 -1.07 -14.67
CA TRP A 95 -13.22 -1.84 -14.57
C TRP A 95 -13.05 -2.73 -15.81
N VAL A 96 -11.88 -2.65 -16.43
CA VAL A 96 -11.45 -3.49 -17.54
C VAL A 96 -10.17 -4.21 -17.11
N PHE A 97 -10.08 -5.52 -17.40
CA PHE A 97 -8.84 -6.25 -17.18
C PHE A 97 -7.75 -5.75 -18.13
N VAL A 98 -6.59 -5.44 -17.58
CA VAL A 98 -5.39 -5.11 -18.35
C VAL A 98 -4.32 -6.07 -17.89
N THR A 99 -3.69 -6.77 -18.84
CA THR A 99 -2.51 -7.59 -18.52
C THR A 99 -1.38 -6.66 -18.06
N GLY A 100 -0.73 -7.02 -16.97
CA GLY A 100 0.39 -6.29 -16.38
C GLY A 100 1.68 -7.06 -16.53
#